data_AF-A0A9D8AM56-F1
#
_entry.id   AF-A0A9D8AM56-F1
#
_cell.length_a   1.000
_cell.length_b   1.000
_cell.length_c   1.000
_cell.angle_alpha   90.00
_cell.angle_beta   90.00
_cell.angle_gamma   90.00
#
_symmetry.space_group_name_H-M   'P 1'
#
loop_
_entity.id
_entity.type
_entity.pdbx_description
1 polymer ?
#
loop_
_entity_poly.entity_id
_entity_poly.type
_entity_poly.pdbx_seq_one_letter_code
_entity_poly.pdbx_strand_id
1 'polypeptide(L)' 'MAADGLEFADIKRAIASGMIKRKFTMDSRGIRYEIAGRAIDGREICIICRIKSTGKLLFITVYAL' A
#
# COMPACT_ATOMS: atom_id res chain seq x y z
N MET A 1 -7.36 6.93 1.84
CA MET A 1 -8.12 6.33 0.71
C MET A 1 -9.22 7.27 0.26
N ALA A 2 -10.43 7.21 0.83
CA ALA A 2 -11.54 8.06 0.38
C ALA A 2 -11.28 9.55 0.59
N ALA A 3 -10.65 9.91 1.71
CA ALA A 3 -10.27 11.30 2.01
C ALA A 3 -9.29 11.89 0.97
N ASP A 4 -8.47 11.05 0.33
CA ASP A 4 -7.46 11.46 -0.65
C ASP A 4 -7.96 11.30 -2.10
N GLY A 5 -9.22 10.90 -2.28
CA GLY A 5 -9.79 10.57 -3.59
C GLY A 5 -9.08 9.41 -4.28
N LEU A 6 -8.57 8.43 -3.51
CA LEU A 6 -7.87 7.26 -4.05
C LEU A 6 -8.81 6.07 -4.17
N GLU A 7 -8.81 5.44 -5.35
CA GLU A 7 -9.61 4.27 -5.65
C GLU A 7 -8.77 2.98 -5.71
N PHE A 8 -9.45 1.84 -5.78
CA PHE A 8 -8.77 0.55 -5.88
C PHE A 8 -7.91 0.42 -7.14
N ALA A 9 -8.25 1.14 -8.21
CA ALA A 9 -7.47 1.17 -9.43
C ALA A 9 -6.10 1.85 -9.22
N ASP A 10 -6.04 2.92 -8.43
CA ASP A 10 -4.79 3.60 -8.05
C ASP A 10 -3.88 2.68 -7.24
N ILE A 11 -4.47 1.94 -6.29
CA ILE A 11 -3.75 0.98 -5.45
C ILE A 11 -3.13 -0.12 -6.32
N LYS A 12 -3.88 -0.68 -7.27
CA LYS A 12 -3.37 -1.70 -8.19
C LYS A 12 -2.21 -1.18 -9.03
N ARG A 13 -2.34 0.02 -9.59
CA ARG A 13 -1.26 0.65 -10.37
C ARG A 13 -0.02 0.87 -9.51
N ALA A 14 -0.18 1.47 -8.34
CA ALA A 14 0.92 1.77 -7.43
C ALA A 14 1.63 0.51 -6.92
N ILE A 15 0.93 -0.61 -6.70
CA ILE A 15 1.57 -1.89 -6.33
C ILE A 15 2.32 -2.49 -7.51
N ALA A 16 1.74 -2.43 -8.71
CA ALA A 16 2.35 -3.02 -9.90
C ALA A 16 3.64 -2.28 -10.33
N SER A 17 3.70 -0.96 -10.16
CA SER A 17 4.85 -0.14 -10.57
C SER A 17 5.70 0.40 -9.42
N GLY A 18 5.27 0.19 -8.17
CA GLY A 18 5.90 0.76 -7.00
C GLY A 18 7.04 -0.08 -6.45
N MET A 19 7.59 0.37 -5.33
CA MET A 19 8.68 -0.31 -4.63
C MET A 19 8.39 -0.37 -3.14
N ILE A 20 8.81 -1.48 -2.50
CA ILE A 20 8.78 -1.59 -1.05
C ILE A 20 9.82 -0.62 -0.49
N LYS A 21 9.36 0.40 0.23
CA LYS A 21 10.23 1.38 0.91
C LYS A 21 10.65 0.89 2.28
N ARG A 22 9.74 0.24 3.01
CA ARG A 22 10.00 -0.26 4.36
C ARG A 22 9.30 -1.58 4.62
N LYS A 23 9.93 -2.39 5.47
CA LYS A 23 9.38 -3.63 6.01
C LYS A 23 9.40 -3.54 7.54
N PHE A 24 8.22 -3.51 8.15
CA PHE A 24 8.06 -3.49 9.60
C PHE A 24 7.99 -4.93 10.10
N THR A 25 9.09 -5.43 10.67
CA THR A 25 9.21 -6.83 11.12
C THR A 25 8.98 -7.05 12.61
N MET A 26 9.05 -5.99 13.43
CA MET A 26 8.96 -6.07 14.89
C MET A 26 7.53 -5.91 15.44
N ASP A 27 6.50 -6.09 14.62
CA ASP A 27 5.10 -5.97 15.05
C ASP A 27 4.52 -7.36 15.35
N SER A 28 3.94 -7.53 16.55
CA SER A 28 3.32 -8.80 16.99
C SER A 28 2.13 -9.22 16.13
N ARG A 29 1.55 -8.31 15.34
CA ARG A 29 0.45 -8.58 14.41
C ARG A 29 0.94 -9.03 13.03
N GLY A 30 2.25 -9.25 12.88
CA GLY A 30 2.91 -9.74 11.67
C GLY A 30 3.55 -8.63 10.84
N ILE A 31 4.26 -9.06 9.79
CA ILE A 31 5.05 -8.17 8.93
C ILE A 31 4.13 -7.23 8.15
N ARG A 32 4.41 -5.93 8.23
CA ARG A 32 3.79 -4.91 7.38
C ARG A 32 4.80 -4.38 6.37
N TYR A 33 4.29 -3.96 5.23
CA TYR A 33 5.08 -3.39 4.13
C TYR A 33 4.56 -1.99 3.85
N GLU A 34 5.49 -1.07 3.62
CA GLU A 34 5.22 0.23 3.03
C GLU A 34 5.66 0.18 1.57
N ILE A 35 4.71 0.42 0.67
CA ILE A 35 4.95 0.49 -0.77
C ILE A 35 4.74 1.93 -1.18
N ALA A 36 5.73 2.53 -1.83
CA ALA A 36 5.56 3.82 -2.50
C ALA A 36 5.40 3.57 -4.00
N GLY A 37 4.40 4.21 -4.59
CA GLY A 37 4.09 4.11 -6.02
C GLY A 37 3.31 5.32 -6.50
N ARG A 38 2.86 5.28 -7.75
CA ARG A 38 2.05 6.35 -8.35
C ARG A 38 0.62 5.89 -8.59
N ALA A 39 -0.33 6.76 -8.24
CA ALA A 39 -1.73 6.65 -8.60
C ALA A 39 -1.93 6.81 -10.13
N ILE A 40 -3.17 6.62 -10.61
CA ILE A 40 -3.48 6.72 -12.03
C ILE A 40 -3.26 8.14 -12.55
N ASP A 41 -3.60 9.14 -11.75
CA ASP A 41 -3.37 10.55 -12.03
C ASP A 41 -1.89 10.99 -11.87
N GLY A 42 -1.01 10.07 -11.45
CA GLY A 42 0.42 10.32 -11.31
C GLY A 42 0.86 10.82 -9.94
N ARG A 43 -0.06 11.11 -9.00
CA ARG A 43 0.28 11.47 -7.62
C ARG A 43 1.08 10.35 -6.95
N GLU A 44 2.07 10.71 -6.14
CA GLU A 44 2.78 9.73 -5.33
C GLU A 44 1.90 9.31 -4.14
N ILE A 45 1.77 8.00 -3.94
CA ILE A 45 0.97 7.43 -2.87
C ILE A 45 1.78 6.39 -2.10
N CYS A 46 1.48 6.28 -0.82
CA CYS A 46 2.02 5.26 0.05
C CYS A 46 0.91 4.29 0.48
N ILE A 47 1.24 3.00 0.45
CA ILE A 47 0.36 1.90 0.82
C ILE A 47 1.00 1.14 1.97
N ILE A 48 0.31 1.09 3.11
CA ILE A 48 0.65 0.20 4.21
C ILE A 48 -0.22 -1.05 4.10
N CYS A 49 0.40 -2.21 3.92
CA CYS A 49 -0.29 -3.48 3.76
C CYS A 49 0.39 -4.64 4.49
N ARG A 50 -0.33 -5.75 4.65
CA ARG A 50 0.24 -7.03 5.10
C ARG A 50 -0.30 -8.21 4.31
N ILE A 51 0.50 -9.25 4.18
CA ILE A 51 0.09 -10.53 3.56
C ILE A 51 -0.48 -11.40 4.68
N LYS A 52 -1.74 -11.81 4.56
CA LYS A 52 -2.37 -12.77 5.50
C LYS A 52 -1.87 -14.19 5.22
N SER A 53 -1.99 -15.08 6.20
CA SER A 53 -1.70 -16.52 6.02
C SER A 53 -2.50 -17.18 4.89
N THR A 54 -3.65 -16.59 4.51
CA THR A 54 -4.46 -17.03 3.37
C THR A 54 -3.92 -16.60 2.00
N GLY A 55 -2.77 -15.90 1.95
CA GLY A 55 -2.22 -15.32 0.73
C GLY A 55 -2.88 -14.01 0.28
N LYS A 56 -3.97 -13.59 0.95
CA LYS A 56 -4.65 -12.32 0.62
C LYS A 56 -3.84 -11.12 1.13
N LEU A 57 -3.70 -10.10 0.30
CA LEU A 57 -3.15 -8.81 0.69
C LEU A 57 -4.22 -7.98 1.41
N LEU A 58 -3.91 -7.54 2.64
CA LEU A 58 -4.75 -6.64 3.41
C LEU A 58 -4.15 -5.24 3.38
N PHE A 59 -4.91 -4.28 2.85
CA PHE A 59 -4.60 -2.86 2.97
C PHE A 59 -4.95 -2.37 4.37
N ILE A 60 -4.01 -1.73 5.04
CA ILE A 60 -4.18 -1.14 6.37
C ILE A 60 -4.53 0.33 6.20
N THR A 61 -3.72 1.07 5.44
CA THR A 61 -4.02 2.44 5.02
C THR A 61 -3.35 2.74 3.70
N VAL A 62 -3.91 3.70 2.96
CA VAL A 62 -3.34 4.26 1.74
C VAL A 62 -3.60 5.75 1.76
N TYR A 63 -2.58 6.53 1.45
CA TYR A 63 -2.60 7.99 1.47
C TYR A 63 -1.75 8.56 0.34
N ALA A 64 -2.13 9.75 -0.13
CA ALA A 64 -1.30 10.54 -1.04
C ALA A 64 -0.23 11.31 -0.24
N LEU A 65 0.92 11.55 -0.86
CA LEU A 65 1.99 12.38 -0.30
C LEU A 65 1.81 13.87 -0.62
#